data_AF-Q39YJ4-F1
#
_entry.id   AF-Q39YJ4-F1
#
_cell.length_a   1.000
_cell.length_b   1.000
_cell.length_c   1.000
_cell.angle_alpha   90.00
_cell.angle_beta   90.00
_cell.angle_gamma   90.00
#
_symmetry.space_group_name_H-M   'P 1'
#
loop_
_entity.id
_entity.type
_entity.pdbx_description
1 polymer ?
#
loop_
_entity_poly.entity_id
_entity_poly.type
_entity_poly.pdbx_seq_one_letter_code
_entity_poly.pdbx_strand_id
1 'polypeptide(L)'
;MSQGMTNLADVLHARRASMEEMIRLLAEEREATISCDTERLHEATARKLEVAAAMEVLDGNCRQLMANEAERLGLPANATLSPIIARSAPAEQAELTALQKKIAFLAGEIRQLVDDNRRFLGNSIATINRSLAFFQSRFTVSETYGGSGQMVERGANSSLLRREI
;
A
#
# COMPACT_ATOMS: atom_id res chain seq x y z
N MET A 1 27.50 25.80 4.71
CA MET A 1 26.14 25.27 4.88
C MET A 1 25.65 25.66 6.25
N SER A 2 24.44 26.21 6.37
CA SER A 2 23.86 26.45 7.69
C SER A 2 23.45 25.10 8.29
N GLN A 3 23.69 24.89 9.59
CA GLN A 3 23.51 23.57 10.23
C GLN A 3 22.07 23.04 10.13
N GLY A 4 21.08 23.93 10.03
CA GLY A 4 19.68 23.55 9.82
C GLY A 4 19.33 23.14 8.39
N MET A 5 20.03 23.66 7.38
CA MET A 5 19.85 23.22 5.99
C MET A 5 20.49 21.86 5.72
N THR A 6 21.63 21.56 6.35
CA THR A 6 22.20 20.20 6.33
C THR A 6 21.25 19.19 6.97
N ASN A 7 20.68 19.51 8.13
CA ASN A 7 19.68 18.66 8.79
C ASN A 7 18.42 18.42 7.92
N LEU A 8 17.96 19.44 7.17
CA LEU A 8 16.83 19.31 6.26
C LEU A 8 17.18 18.37 5.08
N ALA A 9 18.38 18.51 4.50
CA ALA A 9 18.84 17.63 3.44
C ALA A 9 18.92 16.17 3.93
N ASP A 10 19.45 15.93 5.13
CA ASP A 10 19.55 14.61 5.73
C ASP A 10 18.18 13.94 5.92
N VAL A 11 17.19 14.70 6.43
CA VAL A 11 15.82 14.18 6.60
C VAL A 11 15.15 13.91 5.25
N LEU A 12 15.39 14.73 4.23
CA LEU A 12 14.89 14.48 2.87
C LEU A 12 15.55 13.25 2.23
N HIS A 13 16.83 13.01 2.50
CA HIS A 13 17.52 11.80 2.08
C HIS A 13 16.97 10.55 2.77
N ALA A 14 16.74 10.60 4.09
CA ALA A 14 16.11 9.52 4.84
C ALA A 14 14.70 9.23 4.31
N ARG A 15 13.90 10.28 4.06
CA ARG A 15 12.56 10.16 3.47
C ARG A 15 12.60 9.48 2.10
N ARG A 16 13.55 9.88 1.23
CA ARG A 16 13.75 9.23 -0.07
C ARG A 16 14.05 7.73 0.09
N ALA A 17 14.96 7.37 1.00
CA ALA A 17 15.33 5.98 1.23
C ALA A 17 14.15 5.14 1.73
N SER A 18 13.34 5.65 2.66
CA SER A 18 12.13 4.95 3.13
C SER A 18 11.10 4.76 2.01
N MET A 19 10.97 5.73 1.11
CA MET A 19 10.06 5.60 -0.05
C MET A 19 10.55 4.55 -1.06
N GLU A 20 11.86 4.51 -1.33
CA GLU A 20 12.47 3.46 -2.16
C GLU A 20 12.26 2.08 -1.52
N GLU A 21 12.34 1.99 -0.19
CA GLU A 21 12.05 0.75 0.54
C GLU A 21 10.58 0.31 0.34
N MET A 22 9.65 1.26 0.51
CA MET A 22 8.23 1.00 0.35
C MET A 22 7.90 0.48 -1.05
N ILE A 23 8.53 1.02 -2.10
CA ILE A 23 8.38 0.55 -3.48
C ILE A 23 8.82 -0.92 -3.61
N ARG A 24 9.98 -1.26 -3.04
CA ARG A 24 10.49 -2.63 -3.06
C ARG A 24 9.54 -3.60 -2.34
N LEU A 25 9.04 -3.22 -1.17
CA LEU A 25 8.10 -4.03 -0.40
C LEU A 25 6.74 -4.20 -1.10
N LEU A 26 6.24 -3.16 -1.78
CA LEU A 26 5.01 -3.25 -2.58
C LEU A 26 5.18 -4.18 -3.79
N ALA A 27 6.36 -4.20 -4.40
CA ALA A 27 6.67 -5.14 -5.47
C ALA A 27 6.79 -6.58 -4.96
N GLU A 28 7.41 -6.78 -3.79
CA GLU A 28 7.50 -8.09 -3.14
C GLU A 28 6.12 -8.63 -2.71
N GLU A 29 5.27 -7.78 -2.14
CA GLU A 29 3.88 -8.13 -1.80
C GLU A 29 3.12 -8.61 -3.04
N ARG A 30 3.28 -7.90 -4.17
CA ARG A 30 2.66 -8.30 -5.44
C ARG A 30 3.14 -9.67 -5.89
N GLU A 31 4.45 -9.91 -5.85
CA GLU A 31 5.04 -11.19 -6.24
C GLU A 31 4.58 -12.33 -5.33
N ALA A 32 4.60 -12.12 -4.01
CA ALA A 32 4.12 -13.10 -3.03
C ALA A 32 2.63 -13.42 -3.23
N THR A 33 1.82 -12.43 -3.61
CA THR A 33 0.41 -12.63 -3.94
C THR A 33 0.25 -13.45 -5.22
N ILE A 34 1.07 -13.21 -6.24
CA ILE A 34 1.07 -14.00 -7.49
C ILE A 34 1.49 -15.45 -7.23
N SER A 35 2.50 -15.66 -6.37
CA SER A 35 3.02 -16.99 -6.04
C SER A 35 2.20 -17.72 -4.96
N CYS A 36 1.13 -17.11 -4.44
CA CYS A 36 0.35 -17.61 -3.30
C CYS A 36 1.21 -17.95 -2.06
N ASP A 37 2.30 -17.21 -1.85
CA ASP A 37 3.21 -17.41 -0.73
C ASP A 37 2.74 -16.59 0.47
N THR A 38 1.97 -17.22 1.34
CA THR A 38 1.33 -16.55 2.48
C THR A 38 2.33 -16.11 3.56
N GLU A 39 3.46 -16.81 3.70
CA GLU A 39 4.48 -16.46 4.68
C GLU A 39 5.23 -15.20 4.23
N ARG A 40 5.69 -15.17 2.97
CA ARG A 40 6.32 -13.97 2.40
C ARG A 40 5.37 -12.78 2.34
N LEU A 41 4.09 -13.01 2.08
CA LEU A 41 3.07 -11.95 2.12
C LEU A 41 2.93 -11.35 3.52
N HIS A 42 2.96 -12.19 4.57
CA HIS A 42 2.89 -11.74 5.95
C HIS A 42 4.11 -10.92 6.35
N GLU A 43 5.33 -11.39 6.02
CA GLU A 43 6.57 -10.66 6.26
C GLU A 43 6.60 -9.30 5.54
N ALA A 44 6.24 -9.28 4.25
CA ALA A 44 6.20 -8.05 3.47
C ALA A 44 5.19 -7.05 4.06
N THR A 45 4.05 -7.54 4.54
CA THR A 45 3.02 -6.70 5.20
C THR A 45 3.54 -6.09 6.50
N ALA A 46 4.21 -6.87 7.35
CA ALA A 46 4.80 -6.38 8.59
C ALA A 46 5.86 -5.30 8.33
N ARG A 47 6.79 -5.55 7.41
CA ARG A 47 7.82 -4.57 7.01
C ARG A 47 7.22 -3.29 6.42
N LYS A 48 6.12 -3.39 5.64
CA LYS A 48 5.42 -2.20 5.13
C LYS A 48 4.87 -1.33 6.25
N LEU A 49 4.32 -1.92 7.31
CA LEU A 49 3.82 -1.17 8.45
C LEU A 49 4.94 -0.44 9.19
N GLU A 50 6.08 -1.09 9.38
CA GLU A 50 7.27 -0.48 9.98
C GLU A 50 7.79 0.71 9.15
N VAL A 51 7.93 0.53 7.83
CA VAL A 51 8.37 1.59 6.93
C VAL A 51 7.35 2.73 6.89
N ALA A 52 6.05 2.44 6.90
CA ALA A 52 5.01 3.46 6.95
C ALA A 52 5.09 4.30 8.23
N ALA A 53 5.29 3.67 9.39
CA ALA A 53 5.47 4.37 10.66
C ALA A 53 6.74 5.25 10.63
N ALA A 54 7.85 4.73 10.09
CA ALA A 54 9.07 5.51 9.93
C ALA A 54 8.89 6.72 9.00
N MET A 55 8.14 6.56 7.90
CA MET A 55 7.80 7.65 7.00
C MET A 55 6.96 8.74 7.68
N GLU A 56 6.02 8.37 8.56
CA GLU A 56 5.20 9.32 9.32
C GLU A 56 6.05 10.17 10.27
N VAL A 57 7.00 9.54 10.98
CA VAL A 57 7.96 10.24 11.83
C VAL A 57 8.84 11.19 11.02
N LEU A 58 9.34 10.74 9.86
CA LEU A 58 10.16 11.57 8.97
C LEU A 58 9.36 12.75 8.40
N ASP A 59 8.09 12.55 8.07
CA ASP A 59 7.19 13.63 7.62
C ASP A 59 6.97 14.68 8.72
N GLY A 60 6.79 14.25 9.97
CA GLY A 60 6.71 15.15 11.12
C GLY A 60 7.98 15.96 11.30
N ASN A 61 9.15 15.29 11.31
CA ASN A 61 10.45 15.94 11.44
C ASN A 61 10.72 16.92 10.28
N CYS A 62 10.37 16.52 9.05
CA CYS A 62 10.53 17.36 7.87
C CYS A 62 9.68 18.64 7.98
N ARG A 63 8.42 18.54 8.43
CA ARG A 63 7.56 19.71 8.64
C ARG A 63 8.13 20.65 9.70
N GLN A 64 8.64 20.10 10.80
CA GLN A 64 9.23 20.92 11.86
C GLN A 64 10.49 21.65 11.37
N LEU A 65 11.39 20.95 10.67
CA LEU A 65 12.59 21.57 10.11
C LEU A 65 12.27 22.60 9.04
N MET A 66 11.27 22.34 8.19
CA MET A 66 10.79 23.33 7.21
C MET A 66 10.22 24.57 7.89
N ALA A 67 9.45 24.43 8.97
CA ALA A 67 8.92 25.57 9.71
C ALA A 67 10.05 26.40 10.34
N ASN A 68 11.04 25.74 10.94
CA ASN A 68 12.20 26.40 11.53
C ASN A 68 13.03 27.15 10.47
N GLU A 69 13.31 26.54 9.32
CA GLU A 69 14.07 27.19 8.25
C GLU A 69 13.25 28.28 7.53
N ALA A 70 11.94 28.11 7.39
CA ALA A 70 11.06 29.16 6.89
C ALA A 70 11.13 30.40 7.80
N GLU A 71 11.03 30.23 9.12
CA GLU A 71 11.13 31.32 10.08
C GLU A 71 12.50 32.04 9.98
N ARG A 72 13.60 31.28 9.90
CA ARG A 72 14.96 31.84 9.73
C ARG A 72 15.13 32.63 8.44
N LEU A 73 14.43 32.23 7.37
CA LEU A 73 14.44 32.91 6.08
C LEU A 73 13.39 34.03 5.98
N GLY A 74 12.65 34.32 7.07
CA GLY A 74 11.59 35.33 7.10
C GLY A 74 10.39 34.96 6.23
N LEU A 75 10.11 33.66 6.09
CA LEU A 75 8.96 33.10 5.39
C LEU A 75 7.88 32.66 6.40
N PRO A 76 6.61 32.54 5.96
CA PRO A 76 5.56 31.95 6.79
C PRO A 76 5.92 30.53 7.25
N ALA A 77 5.57 30.15 8.48
CA ALA A 77 5.84 28.80 9.01
C ALA A 77 5.17 27.65 8.24
N ASN A 78 4.15 27.95 7.43
CA ASN A 78 3.49 27.01 6.51
C ASN A 78 4.06 27.06 5.07
N ALA A 79 5.20 27.72 4.87
CA ALA A 79 5.84 27.79 3.57
C ALA A 79 6.19 26.38 3.05
N THR A 80 5.93 26.17 1.77
CA THR A 80 6.28 24.92 1.09
C THR A 80 7.80 24.85 0.82
N LEU A 81 8.30 23.70 0.39
CA LEU A 81 9.74 23.52 0.17
C LEU A 81 10.29 24.44 -0.94
N SER A 82 9.49 24.77 -1.95
CA SER A 82 9.89 25.63 -3.07
C SER A 82 10.32 27.05 -2.69
N PRO A 83 9.58 27.83 -1.89
CA PRO A 83 10.02 29.15 -1.43
C PRO A 83 11.25 29.09 -0.50
N ILE A 84 11.42 28.02 0.28
CA ILE A 84 12.63 27.79 1.10
C ILE A 84 13.84 27.60 0.18
N ILE A 85 13.72 26.74 -0.83
CA ILE A 85 14.75 26.53 -1.86
C ILE A 85 15.10 27.87 -2.53
N ALA A 86 14.11 28.65 -2.97
CA ALA A 86 14.36 29.92 -3.67
C ALA A 86 15.18 30.95 -2.86
N ARG A 87 15.15 30.88 -1.52
CA ARG A 87 15.93 31.75 -0.61
C ARG A 87 17.23 31.11 -0.09
N SER A 88 17.49 29.86 -0.47
CA SER A 88 18.69 29.11 -0.08
C SER A 88 19.92 29.51 -0.90
N ALA A 89 21.13 29.14 -0.44
CA ALA A 89 22.34 29.36 -1.22
C ALA A 89 22.33 28.54 -2.53
N PRO A 90 22.97 28.99 -3.62
CA PRO A 90 22.91 28.32 -4.92
C PRO A 90 23.35 26.84 -4.92
N ALA A 91 24.32 26.49 -4.07
CA ALA A 91 24.76 25.09 -3.92
C ALA A 91 23.68 24.21 -3.28
N GLU A 92 22.99 24.72 -2.26
CA GLU A 92 21.91 24.02 -1.54
C GLU A 92 20.63 23.95 -2.39
N GLN A 93 20.41 24.95 -3.25
CA GLN A 93 19.28 24.97 -4.19
C GLN A 93 19.29 23.77 -5.13
N ALA A 94 20.44 23.45 -5.72
CA ALA A 94 20.55 22.35 -6.69
C ALA A 94 20.21 21.00 -6.03
N GLU A 95 20.77 20.76 -4.84
CA GLU A 95 20.57 19.54 -4.07
C GLU A 95 19.11 19.39 -3.61
N LEU A 96 18.55 20.41 -2.97
CA LEU A 96 17.17 20.38 -2.47
C LEU A 96 16.15 20.28 -3.61
N THR A 97 16.41 20.91 -4.76
CA THR A 97 15.55 20.78 -5.95
C THR A 97 15.60 19.35 -6.51
N ALA A 98 16.78 18.73 -6.55
CA ALA A 98 16.91 17.34 -6.98
C ALA A 98 16.16 16.39 -6.04
N LEU A 99 16.30 16.59 -4.72
CA LEU A 99 15.57 15.83 -3.70
C LEU A 99 14.06 16.01 -3.81
N GLN A 100 13.58 17.25 -3.97
CA GLN A 100 12.16 17.54 -4.15
C GLN A 100 11.57 16.78 -5.35
N LYS A 101 12.24 16.82 -6.50
CA LYS A 101 11.81 16.13 -7.71
C LYS A 101 11.78 14.62 -7.51
N LYS A 102 12.82 14.05 -6.88
CA LYS A 102 12.90 12.61 -6.65
C LYS A 102 11.82 12.13 -5.67
N ILE A 103 11.59 12.85 -4.58
CA ILE A 103 10.51 12.53 -3.62
C ILE A 103 9.14 12.63 -4.30
N ALA A 104 8.90 13.66 -5.11
CA ALA A 104 7.64 13.79 -5.85
C ALA A 104 7.42 12.63 -6.83
N PHE A 105 8.47 12.21 -7.53
CA PHE A 105 8.45 11.05 -8.42
C PHE A 105 8.13 9.74 -7.66
N LEU A 106 8.85 9.45 -6.58
CA LEU A 106 8.64 8.27 -5.75
C LEU A 106 7.22 8.24 -5.14
N ALA A 107 6.67 9.40 -4.76
CA ALA A 107 5.30 9.50 -4.25
C ALA A 107 4.25 9.16 -5.31
N GLY A 108 4.57 9.40 -6.59
CA GLY A 108 3.76 8.96 -7.73
C GLY A 108 3.82 7.45 -7.91
N GLU A 109 5.03 6.88 -7.90
CA GLU A 109 5.25 5.43 -8.04
C GLU A 109 4.56 4.63 -6.93
N ILE A 110 4.71 5.05 -5.67
CA ILE A 110 4.03 4.39 -4.53
C ILE A 110 2.52 4.41 -4.72
N ARG A 111 1.93 5.55 -5.12
CA ARG A 111 0.48 5.65 -5.37
C ARG A 111 0.03 4.70 -6.46
N GLN A 112 0.76 4.66 -7.57
CA GLN A 112 0.45 3.77 -8.68
C GLN A 112 0.53 2.29 -8.25
N LEU A 113 1.60 1.89 -7.55
CA LEU A 113 1.75 0.52 -7.06
C LEU A 113 0.65 0.11 -6.08
N VAL A 114 0.25 1.02 -5.18
CA VAL A 114 -0.85 0.77 -4.24
C VAL A 114 -2.18 0.58 -5.00
N ASP A 115 -2.45 1.41 -5.99
CA ASP A 115 -3.67 1.30 -6.79
C ASP A 115 -3.68 0.02 -7.64
N ASP A 116 -2.53 -0.35 -8.22
CA ASP A 116 -2.38 -1.59 -8.97
C ASP A 116 -2.54 -2.83 -8.08
N ASN A 117 -1.92 -2.85 -6.89
CA ASN A 117 -2.06 -3.95 -5.94
C ASN A 117 -3.52 -4.09 -5.46
N ARG A 118 -4.22 -2.97 -5.20
CA ARG A 118 -5.65 -2.98 -4.86
C ARG A 118 -6.51 -3.56 -5.97
N ARG A 119 -6.27 -3.16 -7.22
CA ARG A 119 -6.98 -3.69 -8.40
C ARG A 119 -6.72 -5.17 -8.58
N PHE A 120 -5.46 -5.60 -8.44
CA PHE A 120 -5.07 -7.00 -8.56
C PHE A 120 -5.77 -7.87 -7.52
N LEU A 121 -5.69 -7.51 -6.24
CA LEU A 121 -6.37 -8.23 -5.15
C LEU A 121 -7.89 -8.25 -5.33
N GLY A 122 -8.49 -7.12 -5.73
CA GLY A 122 -9.92 -7.04 -6.00
C GLY A 122 -10.37 -7.98 -7.13
N ASN A 123 -9.61 -8.04 -8.22
CA ASN A 123 -9.89 -8.94 -9.34
C ASN A 123 -9.70 -10.42 -8.96
N SER A 124 -8.67 -10.74 -8.17
CA SER A 124 -8.42 -12.09 -7.67
C SER A 124 -9.57 -12.57 -6.77
N ILE A 125 -10.01 -11.75 -5.80
CA ILE A 125 -11.16 -12.07 -4.94
C ILE A 125 -12.45 -12.23 -5.75
N ALA A 126 -12.72 -11.33 -6.70
CA ALA A 126 -13.90 -11.43 -7.55
C ALA A 126 -13.91 -12.71 -8.39
N THR A 127 -12.74 -13.19 -8.81
CA THR A 127 -12.60 -14.45 -9.55
C THR A 127 -12.83 -15.65 -8.65
N ILE A 128 -12.24 -15.67 -7.45
CA ILE A 128 -12.49 -16.72 -6.44
C ILE A 128 -13.97 -16.79 -6.09
N ASN A 129 -14.64 -15.65 -5.86
CA ASN A 129 -16.06 -15.60 -5.57
C ASN A 129 -16.92 -16.15 -6.71
N ARG A 130 -16.58 -15.83 -7.98
CA ARG A 130 -17.26 -16.41 -9.15
C ARG A 130 -17.06 -17.91 -9.24
N SER A 131 -15.85 -18.40 -9.00
CA SER A 131 -15.56 -19.85 -8.97
C SER A 131 -16.32 -20.55 -7.84
N LEU A 132 -16.36 -19.98 -6.63
CA LEU A 132 -17.12 -20.51 -5.51
C LEU A 132 -18.63 -20.51 -5.80
N ALA A 133 -19.18 -19.43 -6.36
CA ALA A 133 -20.58 -19.36 -6.75
C ALA A 133 -20.93 -20.39 -7.85
N PHE A 134 -20.01 -20.64 -8.79
CA PHE A 134 -20.14 -21.69 -9.80
C PHE A 134 -20.13 -23.10 -9.17
N PHE A 135 -19.23 -23.37 -8.22
CA PHE A 135 -19.23 -24.64 -7.51
C PHE A 135 -20.49 -24.80 -6.66
N GLN A 136 -20.90 -23.76 -5.92
CA GLN A 136 -22.13 -23.76 -5.16
C GLN A 136 -23.33 -24.06 -6.05
N SER A 137 -23.47 -23.43 -7.22
CA SER A 137 -24.59 -23.71 -8.15
C SER A 137 -24.55 -25.11 -8.76
N ARG A 138 -23.37 -25.71 -8.91
CA ARG A 138 -23.19 -27.12 -9.34
C ARG A 138 -23.46 -28.13 -8.22
N PHE A 139 -23.15 -27.81 -6.97
CA PHE A 139 -23.46 -28.65 -5.81
C PHE A 139 -24.89 -28.46 -5.28
N THR A 140 -25.51 -27.32 -5.58
CA THR A 140 -26.96 -27.06 -5.40
C THR A 140 -27.75 -27.35 -6.67
N VAL A 141 -27.31 -28.33 -7.48
CA VAL A 141 -28.22 -28.97 -8.42
C VAL A 141 -29.29 -29.67 -7.58
N SER A 142 -30.41 -28.97 -7.46
CA SER A 142 -31.70 -29.52 -7.09
C SER A 142 -31.87 -30.88 -7.79
N GLU A 143 -32.07 -31.93 -7.00
CA GLU A 143 -32.60 -33.21 -7.45
C GLU A 143 -34.03 -32.98 -7.98
N THR A 144 -34.20 -32.25 -9.08
CA THR A 144 -35.53 -31.81 -9.55
C THR A 144 -36.29 -32.89 -10.30
N TYR A 145 -35.77 -34.10 -10.42
CA TYR A 145 -36.54 -35.23 -10.97
C TYR A 145 -36.13 -36.53 -10.28
N GLY A 146 -36.80 -36.85 -9.17
CA GLY A 146 -36.96 -38.26 -8.80
C GLY A 146 -37.76 -38.95 -9.91
N GLY A 147 -37.32 -40.12 -10.35
CA GLY A 147 -37.93 -40.91 -11.45
C GLY A 147 -39.39 -41.37 -11.22
N SER A 148 -40.12 -40.78 -10.28
CA SER A 148 -41.52 -41.06 -9.93
C SER A 148 -42.43 -39.82 -9.86
N GLY A 149 -41.96 -38.62 -10.23
CA GLY A 149 -42.84 -37.45 -10.39
C GLY A 149 -43.51 -36.93 -9.12
N GLN A 150 -42.94 -37.15 -7.93
CA GLN A 150 -43.40 -36.53 -6.69
C GLN A 150 -42.42 -35.46 -6.21
N MET A 151 -42.98 -34.27 -5.92
CA MET A 151 -42.27 -33.13 -5.36
C MET A 151 -42.00 -33.40 -3.87
N VAL A 152 -40.74 -33.60 -3.48
CA VAL A 152 -40.36 -33.79 -2.08
C VAL A 152 -40.01 -32.43 -1.48
N GLU A 153 -40.94 -31.83 -0.75
CA GLU A 153 -40.62 -30.74 0.17
C GLU A 153 -39.90 -31.31 1.39
N ARG A 154 -38.62 -30.98 1.58
CA ARG A 154 -37.86 -31.42 2.76
C ARG A 154 -37.91 -30.38 3.87
N GLY A 155 -38.57 -30.75 4.98
CA GLY A 155 -38.55 -30.03 6.24
C GLY A 155 -37.14 -29.99 6.87
N ALA A 156 -36.92 -28.92 7.65
CA ALA A 156 -35.62 -28.39 8.08
C ALA A 156 -34.72 -29.25 8.99
N ASN A 157 -34.92 -30.57 9.14
CA ASN A 157 -34.13 -31.39 10.06
C ASN A 157 -33.93 -32.83 9.53
N SER A 158 -32.79 -33.14 8.89
CA SER A 158 -32.25 -34.51 8.88
C SER A 158 -30.77 -34.60 8.47
N SER A 159 -29.93 -34.88 9.48
CA SER A 159 -28.66 -35.63 9.48
C SER A 159 -27.69 -35.53 8.28
N LEU A 160 -26.62 -34.76 8.48
CA LEU A 160 -25.39 -34.70 7.67
C LEU A 160 -24.43 -35.88 7.90
N LEU A 161 -24.89 -37.13 7.89
CA LEU A 161 -24.00 -38.29 7.95
C LEU A 161 -24.47 -39.37 6.99
N ARG A 162 -23.95 -39.35 5.76
CA ARG A 162 -23.87 -40.57 4.94
C ARG A 162 -22.57 -41.29 5.28
N ARG A 163 -22.76 -42.40 5.98
CA ARG A 163 -21.88 -43.56 6.07
C ARG A 163 -21.80 -44.21 4.67
N GLU A 164 -20.59 -44.63 4.27
CA GLU A 164 -20.30 -45.58 3.16
C GLU A 164 -20.52 -44.96 1.77
N ILE A 165 -19.55 -44.84 0.85
CA ILE A 165 -18.41 -45.68 0.41
C ILE A 165 -17.31 -44.76 -0.11
#